data_AF-A0A7U9RTS4-F1
#
_entry.id   AF-A0A7U9RTS4-F1
#
_cell.length_a   1.000
_cell.length_b   1.000
_cell.length_c   1.000
_cell.angle_alpha   90.00
_cell.angle_beta   90.00
_cell.angle_gamma   90.00
#
_symmetry.space_group_name_H-M   'P 1'
#
loop_
_entity.id
_entity.type
_entity.pdbx_description
1 polymer ?
#
loop_
_entity_poly.entity_id
_entity_poly.type
_entity_poly.pdbx_seq_one_letter_code
_entity_poly.pdbx_strand_id
1 'polypeptide(L)'
;MDRKELREIYEEQDGVGKALMLEKMAFCKFADRYDFENYFRIGELKDSELLCLVSLLYHQECFLMLLDVMSRHKERFIFADTSSLREFEPDDTLMERLSRIGILAGA
;
A
#
# COMPACT_ATOMS: atom_id res chain seq x y z
N MET A 1 13.36 -16.04 10.81
CA MET A 1 12.04 -16.03 11.44
C MET A 1 11.30 -17.27 11.01
N ASP A 2 10.83 -18.06 11.97
CA ASP A 2 10.08 -19.28 11.67
C ASP A 2 8.56 -18.99 11.54
N ARG A 3 7.79 -20.01 11.14
CA ARG A 3 6.33 -19.88 10.92
C ARG A 3 5.56 -19.66 12.24
N LYS A 4 6.11 -20.11 13.36
CA LYS A 4 5.48 -20.00 14.68
C LYS A 4 5.65 -18.58 15.22
N GLU A 5 6.87 -18.04 15.16
CA GLU A 5 7.18 -16.65 15.49
C GLU A 5 6.33 -15.67 14.66
N LEU A 6 6.18 -15.91 13.35
CA LEU A 6 5.32 -15.11 12.48
C LEU A 6 3.85 -15.11 12.92
N ARG A 7 3.35 -16.25 13.39
CA ARG A 7 1.97 -16.39 13.86
C ARG A 7 1.77 -15.67 15.18
N GLU A 8 2.71 -15.79 16.11
CA GLU A 8 2.68 -15.09 17.40
C GLU A 8 2.64 -13.58 17.18
N ILE A 9 3.56 -13.05 16.35
CA ILE A 9 3.58 -11.63 15.97
C ILE A 9 2.25 -11.19 15.35
N TYR A 10 1.67 -12.00 14.45
CA TYR A 10 0.39 -11.70 13.81
C TYR A 10 -0.75 -11.63 14.82
N GLU A 11 -0.85 -12.57 15.77
CA GLU A 11 -1.95 -12.60 16.74
C GLU A 11 -1.88 -11.47 17.77
N GLU A 12 -0.68 -10.93 18.03
CA GLU A 12 -0.48 -9.77 18.90
C GLU A 12 -0.90 -8.43 18.27
N GLN A 13 -1.10 -8.39 16.95
CA GLN A 13 -1.51 -7.16 16.26
C GLN A 13 -3.02 -6.87 16.40
N ASP A 14 -3.36 -5.59 16.38
CA ASP A 14 -4.75 -5.14 16.19
C ASP A 14 -5.21 -5.37 14.73
N GLY A 15 -6.48 -5.03 14.43
CA GLY A 15 -7.05 -5.27 13.10
C GLY A 15 -6.26 -4.61 11.96
N VAL A 16 -5.72 -3.41 12.19
CA VAL A 16 -4.92 -2.68 11.20
C VAL A 16 -3.54 -3.30 11.06
N GLY A 17 -2.89 -3.66 12.17
CA GLY A 17 -1.59 -4.32 12.16
C GLY A 17 -1.63 -5.68 11.48
N LYS A 18 -2.71 -6.47 11.69
CA LYS A 18 -2.94 -7.73 10.98
C LYS A 18 -3.06 -7.50 9.47
N ALA A 19 -3.88 -6.53 9.06
CA ALA A 19 -4.03 -6.18 7.64
C ALA A 19 -2.72 -5.72 7.01
N LEU A 20 -1.97 -4.83 7.67
CA LEU A 20 -0.68 -4.33 7.18
C LEU A 20 0.36 -5.45 7.07
N MET A 21 0.36 -6.41 8.00
CA MET A 21 1.26 -7.55 7.96
C MET A 21 0.96 -8.44 6.74
N LEU A 22 -0.32 -8.67 6.42
CA LEU A 22 -0.73 -9.40 5.21
C LEU A 22 -0.32 -8.65 3.94
N GLU A 23 -0.49 -7.33 3.89
CA GLU A 23 -0.06 -6.52 2.74
C GLU A 23 1.46 -6.58 2.55
N LYS A 24 2.25 -6.47 3.62
CA LYS A 24 3.71 -6.63 3.54
C LYS A 24 4.11 -8.00 3.01
N MET A 25 3.39 -9.06 3.39
CA MET A 25 3.64 -10.40 2.85
C MET A 25 3.27 -10.51 1.37
N ALA A 26 2.14 -9.92 0.96
CA ALA A 26 1.74 -9.87 -0.45
C ALA A 26 2.77 -9.09 -1.28
N PHE A 27 3.17 -7.90 -0.81
CA PHE A 27 4.22 -7.11 -1.43
C PHE A 27 5.52 -7.89 -1.58
N CYS A 28 6.03 -8.52 -0.52
CA CYS A 28 7.24 -9.36 -0.60
C CYS A 28 7.13 -10.53 -1.57
N LYS A 29 5.92 -11.05 -1.81
CA LYS A 29 5.69 -12.17 -2.74
C LYS A 29 5.69 -11.72 -4.20
N PHE A 30 5.16 -10.54 -4.47
CA PHE A 30 4.90 -10.07 -5.84
C PHE A 30 5.87 -8.99 -6.33
N ALA A 31 6.48 -8.23 -5.44
CA ALA A 31 7.51 -7.27 -5.78
C ALA A 31 8.76 -8.01 -6.27
N ASP A 32 9.28 -7.56 -7.41
CA ASP A 32 10.64 -7.92 -7.78
C ASP A 32 11.65 -7.14 -6.92
N ARG A 33 12.95 -7.38 -7.15
CA ARG A 33 14.00 -6.69 -6.41
C ARG A 33 13.95 -5.16 -6.61
N TYR A 34 13.60 -4.72 -7.81
CA TYR A 34 13.56 -3.30 -8.16
C TYR A 34 12.40 -2.60 -7.44
N ASP A 35 11.21 -3.18 -7.46
CA ASP A 35 10.03 -2.68 -6.75
C ASP A 35 10.25 -2.67 -5.24
N PHE A 36 10.85 -3.73 -4.70
CA PHE A 36 11.16 -3.84 -3.29
C PHE A 36 12.13 -2.74 -2.85
N GLU A 37 13.25 -2.55 -3.56
CA GLU A 37 14.21 -1.49 -3.26
C GLU A 37 13.56 -0.10 -3.39
N ASN A 38 12.70 0.11 -4.39
CA ASN A 38 11.99 1.37 -4.60
C ASN A 38 11.09 1.76 -3.42
N TYR A 39 10.42 0.82 -2.78
CA TYR A 39 9.60 1.09 -1.60
C TYR A 39 10.39 1.75 -0.46
N PHE A 40 11.66 1.35 -0.26
CA PHE A 40 12.49 1.89 0.81
C PHE A 40 13.20 3.20 0.47
N ARG A 41 13.35 3.54 -0.82
CA ARG A 41 14.00 4.77 -1.30
C ARG A 41 13.02 5.76 -1.94
N ILE A 42 11.75 5.70 -1.54
CA ILE A 42 10.66 6.40 -2.21
C ILE A 42 10.86 7.92 -2.38
N GLY A 43 11.58 8.57 -1.46
CA GLY A 43 11.92 9.99 -1.53
C GLY A 43 12.89 10.34 -2.67
N GLU A 44 13.60 9.37 -3.24
CA GLU A 44 14.60 9.52 -4.29
C GLU A 44 14.07 9.10 -5.67
N LEU A 45 12.88 8.50 -5.73
CA LEU A 45 12.33 7.96 -6.97
C LEU A 45 12.02 9.07 -7.97
N LYS A 46 12.22 8.80 -9.26
CA LYS A 46 11.61 9.58 -10.34
C LYS A 46 10.10 9.33 -10.38
N ASP A 47 9.35 10.23 -10.99
CA ASP A 47 7.88 10.12 -11.03
C ASP A 47 7.40 8.83 -11.72
N SER A 48 8.08 8.38 -12.77
CA SER A 48 7.78 7.09 -13.41
C SER A 48 7.98 5.90 -12.47
N GLU A 49 9.02 5.93 -11.63
CA GLU A 49 9.33 4.85 -10.70
C GLU A 49 8.33 4.85 -9.52
N LEU A 50 7.94 6.05 -9.07
CA LEU A 50 6.88 6.24 -8.08
C LEU A 50 5.54 5.70 -8.60
N LEU A 51 5.16 6.02 -9.83
CA LEU A 51 3.91 5.55 -10.45
C LEU A 51 3.91 4.02 -10.62
N CYS A 52 5.04 3.42 -11.04
CA CYS A 52 5.17 1.96 -11.09
C CYS A 52 4.96 1.31 -9.71
N LEU A 53 5.60 1.84 -8.66
CA LEU A 53 5.46 1.32 -7.30
C LEU A 53 4.01 1.44 -6.80
N VAL A 54 3.37 2.58 -7.03
CA VAL A 54 1.98 2.83 -6.61
C VAL A 54 1.01 1.93 -7.38
N SER A 55 1.23 1.74 -8.69
CA SER A 55 0.47 0.79 -9.50
C SER A 55 0.61 -0.64 -8.97
N LEU A 56 1.82 -1.08 -8.63
CA LEU A 56 2.02 -2.40 -8.02
C LEU A 56 1.24 -2.55 -6.71
N LEU A 57 1.36 -1.57 -5.81
CA LEU A 57 0.67 -1.62 -4.51
C LEU A 57 -0.86 -1.67 -4.69
N TYR A 58 -1.40 -0.97 -5.66
CA TYR A 58 -2.83 -1.02 -5.99
C TYR A 58 -3.26 -2.40 -6.50
N HIS A 59 -2.58 -2.91 -7.54
CA HIS A 59 -2.94 -4.19 -8.17
C HIS A 59 -2.74 -5.40 -7.26
N GLN A 60 -1.86 -5.30 -6.27
CA GLN A 60 -1.65 -6.33 -5.25
C GLN A 60 -2.48 -6.08 -3.97
N GLU A 61 -3.45 -5.17 -4.03
CA GLU A 61 -4.36 -4.82 -2.93
C GLU A 61 -3.64 -4.46 -1.61
N CYS A 62 -2.44 -3.88 -1.73
CA CYS A 62 -1.61 -3.40 -0.63
C CYS A 62 -1.99 -1.96 -0.27
N PHE A 63 -3.26 -1.76 0.07
CA PHE A 63 -3.87 -0.43 0.21
C PHE A 63 -3.37 0.37 1.42
N LEU A 64 -3.09 -0.27 2.56
CA LEU A 64 -2.47 0.42 3.70
C LEU A 64 -1.05 0.88 3.38
N MET A 65 -0.27 0.04 2.68
CA MET A 65 1.07 0.44 2.21
C MET A 65 1.01 1.57 1.18
N LEU A 66 0.04 1.51 0.26
CA LEU A 66 -0.23 2.56 -0.72
C LEU A 66 -0.63 3.89 -0.06
N LEU A 67 -1.55 3.86 0.90
CA LEU A 67 -1.97 5.05 1.64
C LEU A 67 -0.82 5.67 2.43
N ASP A 68 0.05 4.84 3.03
CA ASP A 68 1.25 5.29 3.72
C ASP A 68 2.21 6.02 2.76
N VAL A 69 2.46 5.43 1.58
CA VAL A 69 3.25 6.03 0.51
C VAL A 69 2.67 7.39 0.07
N MET A 70 1.37 7.42 -0.23
CA MET A 70 0.69 8.63 -0.68
C MET A 70 0.69 9.72 0.38
N SER A 71 0.50 9.36 1.64
CA SER A 71 0.48 10.29 2.77
C SER A 71 1.85 10.94 3.00
N ARG A 72 2.93 10.14 3.00
CA ARG A 72 4.30 10.62 3.23
C ARG A 72 4.84 11.47 2.08
N HIS A 73 4.37 11.23 0.85
CA HIS A 73 4.83 11.91 -0.37
C HIS A 73 3.73 12.71 -1.06
N LYS A 74 2.74 13.20 -0.30
CA LYS A 74 1.53 13.86 -0.80
C LYS A 74 1.76 14.90 -1.89
N GLU A 75 2.81 15.71 -1.77
CA GLU A 75 3.13 16.79 -2.71
C GLU A 75 3.43 16.25 -4.10
N ARG A 76 4.02 15.06 -4.19
CA ARG A 76 4.32 14.40 -5.46
C ARG A 76 3.07 13.86 -6.16
N PHE A 77 1.99 13.63 -5.41
CA PHE A 77 0.70 13.15 -5.94
C PHE A 77 -0.29 14.29 -6.22
N ILE A 78 -0.12 15.46 -5.59
CA ILE A 78 -0.98 16.63 -5.78
C ILE A 78 -0.70 17.37 -7.11
N PHE A 79 0.51 17.22 -7.67
CA PHE A 79 0.94 17.94 -8.88
C PHE A 79 1.20 17.06 -10.10
N ALA A 80 1.06 15.73 -9.99
CA ALA A 80 1.13 14.84 -11.15
C ALA A 80 -0.11 15.06 -12.03
N ASP A 81 0.09 15.26 -13.33
CA ASP A 81 -0.99 15.33 -14.30
C ASP A 81 -1.89 14.09 -14.14
N THR A 82 -3.07 14.31 -13.54
CA THR A 82 -3.98 13.27 -13.07
C THR A 82 -4.60 12.48 -14.22
N SER A 83 -4.30 12.87 -15.47
CA SER A 83 -4.54 12.10 -16.69
C SER A 83 -3.96 10.67 -16.60
N SER A 84 -2.85 10.49 -15.90
CA SER A 84 -2.18 9.19 -15.68
C SER A 84 -2.73 8.38 -14.49
N LEU A 85 -3.54 9.00 -13.62
CA LEU A 85 -4.20 8.34 -12.48
C LEU A 85 -5.61 7.82 -12.82
N ARG A 86 -6.04 7.88 -14.09
CA ARG A 86 -7.34 7.33 -14.52
C ARG A 86 -7.48 5.82 -14.29
N GLU A 87 -6.38 5.09 -14.12
CA GLU A 87 -6.38 3.67 -13.73
C GLU A 87 -6.59 3.47 -12.21
N PHE A 88 -6.64 4.57 -11.45
CA PHE A 88 -6.68 4.61 -10.00
C PHE A 88 -8.05 5.07 -9.47
N GLU A 89 -9.13 4.68 -10.15
CA GLU A 89 -10.48 4.87 -9.60
C GLU A 89 -10.66 3.95 -8.40
N PRO A 90 -11.11 4.45 -7.23
CA PRO A 90 -11.39 3.61 -6.07
C PRO A 90 -12.39 2.52 -6.45
N ASP A 91 -11.96 1.26 -6.45
CA ASP A 91 -12.85 0.14 -6.72
C ASP A 91 -13.70 -0.24 -5.49
N ASP A 92 -14.75 -1.03 -5.72
CA ASP A 92 -15.65 -1.47 -4.66
C ASP A 92 -14.90 -2.24 -3.56
N THR A 93 -13.81 -2.92 -3.91
CA THR A 93 -12.94 -3.67 -2.98
C THR A 93 -12.25 -2.73 -2.00
N LEU A 94 -11.69 -1.61 -2.48
CA LEU A 94 -11.06 -0.58 -1.66
C LEU A 94 -12.08 0.07 -0.73
N MET A 95 -13.27 0.40 -1.25
CA MET A 95 -14.35 1.02 -0.47
C MET A 95 -14.86 0.09 0.63
N GLU A 96 -15.02 -1.20 0.34
CA GLU A 96 -15.43 -2.20 1.33
C GLU A 96 -14.37 -2.36 2.43
N ARG A 97 -13.08 -2.38 2.08
CA ARG A 97 -11.98 -2.45 3.07
C ARG A 97 -11.91 -1.21 3.95
N LEU A 98 -12.07 0.00 3.39
CA LEU A 98 -12.12 1.25 4.16
C LEU A 98 -13.31 1.28 5.14
N SER A 99 -14.46 0.72 4.75
CA SER A 99 -15.63 0.60 5.62
C SER A 99 -15.37 -0.32 6.82
N ARG A 100 -14.67 -1.45 6.60
CA ARG A 100 -14.35 -2.44 7.64
C ARG A 100 -13.30 -1.92 8.63
N ILE A 101 -12.44 -1.01 8.20
CA ILE A 101 -11.42 -0.36 9.04
C ILE A 101 -12.00 0.83 9.83
N GLY A 102 -13.28 1.17 9.62
CA GLY A 102 -13.98 2.21 10.39
C GLY A 102 -13.69 3.64 9.93
N ILE A 103 -12.99 3.82 8.80
CA ILE A 103 -12.65 5.15 8.26
C ILE A 103 -13.89 5.86 7.72
N LEU A 104 -14.88 5.12 7.22
CA LEU A 104 -16.15 5.65 6.70
C LEU A 104 -17.27 5.76 7.74
N ALA A 105 -17.04 5.37 8.99
CA ALA A 105 -18.05 5.43 10.05
C ALA A 105 -18.18 6.83 10.71
N GLY A 106 -17.59 7.87 10.11
CA GLY A 106 -17.48 9.20 10.70
C GLY A 106 -17.63 10.36 9.70
N ALA A 107 -18.60 10.29 8.80
CA ALA A 107 -19.07 11.43 8.00
C ALA A 107 -20.60 11.57 8.11
#